data_AF-A0A699IZ42-F1
#
_entry.id   AF-A0A699IZ42-F1
#
_cell.length_a   1.000
_cell.length_b   1.000
_cell.length_c   1.000
_cell.angle_alpha   90.00
_cell.angle_beta   90.00
_cell.angle_gamma   90.00
#
_symmetry.space_group_name_H-M   'P 1'
#
loop_
_entity.id
_entity.type
_entity.pdbx_description
1 polymer ?
#
loop_
_entity_poly.entity_id
_entity_poly.type
_entity_poly.pdbx_seq_one_letter_code
_entity_poly.pdbx_strand_id
1 'polypeptide(L)'
;MANNANDVRLTVLMKLQEAIDEEACLEEQMFGLMHRFAERFTNRRVEFNRLMTLHDDPLIDYGIYALGCMTGADMKKTVHLKNVRDELLRSTKEKRQLIRNYQEM
;
A
#
# COMPACT_ATOMS: atom_id res chain seq x y z
N MET A 1 -11.63 36.40 -9.68
CA MET A 1 -12.05 36.04 -8.32
C MET A 1 -13.43 35.40 -8.45
N ALA A 2 -13.59 34.13 -8.05
CA ALA A 2 -14.90 33.48 -8.09
C ALA A 2 -15.77 34.12 -7.00
N ASN A 3 -16.67 35.03 -7.39
CA ASN A 3 -17.46 35.84 -6.47
C ASN A 3 -18.86 35.25 -6.21
N ASN A 4 -19.12 34.00 -6.63
CA ASN A 4 -20.38 33.31 -6.36
C ASN A 4 -20.10 32.01 -5.57
N ALA A 5 -20.94 31.71 -4.58
CA ALA A 5 -20.80 30.53 -3.72
C ALA A 5 -20.89 29.19 -4.49
N ASN A 6 -21.58 29.20 -5.64
CA ASN A 6 -21.71 28.06 -6.54
C ASN A 6 -20.39 27.70 -7.25
N ASP A 7 -19.61 28.68 -7.68
CA ASP A 7 -18.31 28.48 -8.34
C ASP A 7 -17.31 27.88 -7.35
N VAL A 8 -17.34 28.35 -6.10
CA VAL A 8 -16.53 27.78 -5.02
C VAL A 8 -16.94 26.34 -4.76
N ARG A 9 -18.26 26.06 -4.66
CA ARG A 9 -18.80 24.70 -4.49
C ARG A 9 -18.36 23.76 -5.61
N LEU A 10 -18.50 24.17 -6.86
CA LEU A 10 -18.08 23.39 -8.03
C LEU A 10 -16.57 23.14 -8.04
N THR A 11 -15.78 24.15 -7.69
CA THR A 11 -14.32 24.02 -7.60
C THR A 11 -13.91 23.00 -6.53
N VAL A 12 -14.56 23.04 -5.36
CA VAL A 12 -14.31 22.06 -4.28
C VAL A 12 -14.69 20.65 -4.72
N LEU A 13 -15.87 20.47 -5.33
CA LEU A 13 -16.30 19.17 -5.84
C LEU A 13 -15.31 18.60 -6.87
N MET A 14 -14.85 19.43 -7.82
CA MET A 14 -13.87 19.04 -8.82
C MET A 14 -12.55 18.61 -8.17
N LYS A 15 -12.04 19.38 -7.19
CA LYS A 15 -10.80 19.06 -6.48
C LYS A 15 -10.90 17.80 -5.62
N LEU A 16 -12.04 17.56 -4.99
CA LEU A 16 -12.30 16.32 -4.24
C LEU A 16 -12.32 15.11 -5.17
N GLN A 17 -12.90 15.24 -6.37
CA GLN A 17 -12.92 14.16 -7.35
C GLN A 17 -11.52 13.87 -7.89
N GLU A 18 -10.77 14.90 -8.28
CA GLU A 18 -9.36 14.77 -8.73
C GLU A 18 -8.51 14.04 -7.68
N ALA A 19 -8.64 14.41 -6.41
CA ALA A 19 -7.91 13.75 -5.32
C ALA A 19 -8.33 12.28 -5.10
N ILE A 20 -9.60 11.92 -5.32
CA ILE A 20 -10.05 10.52 -5.27
C ILE A 20 -9.46 9.72 -6.43
N ASP A 21 -9.38 10.30 -7.61
CA ASP A 21 -8.82 9.64 -8.80
C ASP A 21 -7.30 9.40 -8.64
N GLU A 22 -6.58 10.37 -8.05
CA GLU A 22 -5.17 10.21 -7.66
C GLU A 22 -4.97 9.10 -6.61
N GLU A 23 -5.82 9.06 -5.58
CA GLU A 23 -5.79 8.02 -4.56
C GLU A 23 -6.09 6.63 -5.15
N ALA A 24 -7.00 6.52 -6.12
CA ALA A 24 -7.27 5.26 -6.81
C ALA A 24 -6.05 4.75 -7.61
N CYS A 25 -5.33 5.65 -8.28
CA CYS A 25 -4.09 5.30 -8.97
C CYS A 25 -3.00 4.83 -7.99
N LEU A 26 -2.88 5.48 -6.84
CA LEU A 26 -1.95 5.08 -5.79
C LEU A 26 -2.31 3.71 -5.21
N GLU A 27 -3.60 3.44 -4.97
CA GLU A 27 -4.10 2.14 -4.50
C GLU A 27 -3.70 1.00 -5.44
N GLU A 28 -3.85 1.19 -6.75
CA GLU A 28 -3.46 0.18 -7.76
C GLU A 28 -1.95 -0.11 -7.73
N GLN A 29 -1.13 0.94 -7.65
CA GLN A 29 0.33 0.78 -7.54
C GLN A 29 0.73 0.04 -6.25
N MET A 30 0.06 0.35 -5.14
CA MET A 30 0.27 -0.33 -3.87
C MET A 30 -0.11 -1.80 -3.93
N PHE A 31 -1.22 -2.13 -4.61
CA PHE A 31 -1.64 -3.50 -4.81
C PHE A 31 -0.56 -4.32 -5.56
N GLY A 32 0.00 -3.76 -6.63
CA GLY A 32 1.10 -4.36 -7.36
C GLY A 32 2.37 -4.55 -6.52
N LEU A 33 2.67 -3.62 -5.60
CA LEU A 33 3.78 -3.78 -4.64
C LEU A 33 3.50 -4.90 -3.63
N MET A 34 2.30 -4.92 -3.04
CA MET A 34 1.91 -5.95 -2.07
C MET A 34 1.95 -7.35 -2.69
N HIS A 35 1.49 -7.49 -3.94
CA HIS A 35 1.56 -8.75 -4.68
C HIS A 35 3.00 -9.23 -4.87
N ARG A 36 3.91 -8.35 -5.32
CA ARG A 36 5.34 -8.67 -5.45
C ARG A 36 5.97 -9.10 -4.13
N PHE A 37 5.60 -8.50 -3.01
CA PHE A 37 6.07 -8.95 -1.70
C PHE A 37 5.53 -10.33 -1.34
N ALA A 38 4.26 -10.61 -1.62
CA ALA A 38 3.66 -11.94 -1.39
C ALA A 38 4.37 -13.05 -2.20
N GLU A 39 4.70 -12.79 -3.46
CA GLU A 39 5.49 -13.71 -4.30
C GLU A 39 6.89 -13.93 -3.71
N ARG A 40 7.59 -12.86 -3.31
CA ARG A 40 8.92 -12.97 -2.67
C ARG A 40 8.88 -13.80 -1.40
N PHE A 41 7.87 -13.61 -0.54
CA PHE A 41 7.72 -14.42 0.67
C PHE A 41 7.46 -15.88 0.35
N THR A 42 6.63 -16.17 -0.65
CA THR A 42 6.36 -17.54 -1.10
C THR A 42 7.63 -18.22 -1.60
N ASN A 43 8.39 -17.54 -2.46
CA ASN A 43 9.65 -18.08 -3.00
C ASN A 43 10.70 -18.27 -1.91
N ARG A 44 10.89 -17.29 -1.02
CA ARG A 44 11.84 -17.42 0.10
C ARG A 44 11.47 -18.54 1.06
N ARG A 45 10.17 -18.79 1.30
CA ARG A 45 9.73 -19.91 2.13
C ARG A 45 10.18 -21.25 1.54
N VAL A 46 10.10 -21.41 0.22
CA VAL A 46 10.58 -22.62 -0.47
C VAL A 46 12.09 -22.77 -0.30
N GLU A 47 12.86 -21.71 -0.54
CA GLU A 47 14.31 -21.73 -0.38
C GLU A 47 14.73 -21.98 1.07
N PHE A 48 14.05 -21.37 2.04
CA PHE A 48 14.30 -21.58 3.46
C PHE A 48 14.08 -23.04 3.84
N ASN A 49 12.96 -23.63 3.42
CA ASN A 49 12.67 -25.05 3.67
C ASN A 49 13.74 -25.96 3.04
N ARG A 50 14.23 -25.62 1.85
CA ARG A 50 15.30 -26.36 1.19
C ARG A 50 16.59 -26.29 2.00
N LEU A 51 17.01 -25.10 2.45
CA LEU A 51 18.23 -24.94 3.25
C LEU A 51 18.15 -25.71 4.58
N MET A 52 16.99 -25.70 5.24
CA MET A 52 16.77 -26.45 6.49
C MET A 52 16.89 -27.98 6.34
N THR A 53 16.84 -28.50 5.11
CA THR A 53 17.03 -29.95 4.85
C THR A 53 18.49 -30.33 4.57
N LEU A 54 19.38 -29.34 4.45
CA LEU A 54 20.80 -29.56 4.21
C LEU A 54 21.56 -29.64 5.55
N HIS A 55 22.59 -30.48 5.63
CA HIS A 55 23.38 -30.71 6.85
C HIS A 55 24.17 -29.46 7.31
N ASP A 56 24.55 -29.45 8.59
CA ASP A 56 25.23 -28.34 9.29
C ASP A 56 26.56 -27.90 8.65
N ASP A 57 26.47 -27.02 7.65
CA ASP A 57 27.59 -26.28 7.07
C ASP A 57 27.43 -24.79 7.41
N PRO A 58 28.49 -24.09 7.84
CA PRO A 58 28.44 -22.66 8.14
C PRO A 58 27.88 -21.78 6.99
N LEU A 59 28.03 -22.20 5.74
CA LEU A 59 27.46 -21.52 4.58
C LEU A 59 25.93 -21.64 4.53
N ILE A 60 25.38 -22.78 4.96
CA ILE A 60 23.94 -23.01 5.06
C ILE A 60 23.35 -22.12 6.16
N ASP A 61 24.00 -22.07 7.33
CA ASP A 61 23.60 -21.19 8.43
C ASP A 61 23.59 -19.71 8.01
N TYR A 62 24.61 -19.28 7.28
CA TYR A 62 24.66 -17.92 6.74
C TYR A 62 23.53 -17.66 5.72
N GLY A 63 23.22 -18.64 4.87
CA GLY A 63 22.10 -18.56 3.92
C GLY A 63 20.74 -18.40 4.63
N ILE A 64 20.50 -19.20 5.67
CA ILE A 64 19.31 -19.12 6.52
C ILE A 64 19.21 -17.74 7.17
N TYR A 65 20.32 -17.26 7.75
CA TYR A 65 20.39 -15.93 8.36
C TYR A 65 20.07 -14.81 7.35
N ALA A 66 20.70 -14.84 6.18
CA ALA A 66 20.48 -13.84 5.13
C ALA A 66 19.02 -13.81 4.65
N LEU A 67 18.41 -14.98 4.42
CA LEU A 67 16.98 -15.07 4.08
C LEU A 67 16.08 -14.52 5.19
N GLY A 68 16.43 -14.78 6.46
CA GLY A 68 15.76 -14.21 7.62
C GLY A 68 15.80 -12.69 7.65
N CYS A 69 16.99 -12.10 7.47
CA CYS A 69 17.17 -10.64 7.42
C CYS A 69 16.36 -10.00 6.28
N MET A 70 16.42 -10.58 5.07
CA MET A 70 15.68 -10.09 3.91
C MET A 70 14.17 -10.16 4.14
N THR A 71 13.69 -11.25 4.73
CA THR A 71 12.28 -11.43 5.08
C THR A 71 11.83 -10.39 6.11
N GLY A 72 12.62 -10.18 7.17
CA GLY A 72 12.33 -9.15 8.17
C GLY A 72 12.29 -7.74 7.58
N ALA A 73 13.21 -7.39 6.67
CA ALA A 73 13.21 -6.10 5.99
C ALA A 73 11.96 -5.90 5.12
N ASP A 74 11.57 -6.92 4.36
CA ASP A 74 10.36 -6.85 3.53
C ASP A 74 9.08 -6.82 4.37
N MET A 75 9.01 -7.54 5.49
CA MET A 75 7.86 -7.47 6.42
C MET A 75 7.64 -6.04 6.93
N LYS A 76 8.70 -5.31 7.30
CA LYS A 76 8.60 -3.90 7.71
C LYS A 76 8.00 -3.03 6.60
N LYS A 77 8.41 -3.25 5.34
CA LYS A 77 7.84 -2.55 4.18
C LYS A 77 6.37 -2.91 3.96
N THR A 78 6.00 -4.19 4.10
CA THR A 78 4.61 -4.63 3.97
C THR A 78 3.70 -4.03 5.04
N VAL A 79 4.18 -3.91 6.29
CA VAL A 79 3.45 -3.23 7.37
C VAL A 79 3.24 -1.75 7.03
N HIS A 80 4.27 -1.07 6.52
CA HIS A 80 4.13 0.32 6.10
C HIS A 80 3.11 0.48 4.96
N LEU A 81 3.18 -0.38 3.93
CA LEU A 81 2.21 -0.38 2.83
C LEU A 81 0.78 -0.64 3.32
N LYS A 82 0.59 -1.55 4.28
CA LYS A 82 -0.72 -1.77 4.89
C LYS A 82 -1.25 -0.50 5.55
N ASN A 83 -0.43 0.19 6.34
CA ASN A 83 -0.85 1.42 7.03
C ASN A 83 -1.20 2.52 6.04
N VAL A 84 -0.40 2.72 4.99
CA VAL A 84 -0.67 3.70 3.93
C VAL A 84 -1.98 3.37 3.21
N ARG A 85 -2.27 2.09 2.97
CA ARG A 85 -3.53 1.65 2.33
C ARG A 85 -4.72 1.93 3.24
N ASP A 86 -4.61 1.61 4.52
CA ASP A 86 -5.69 1.84 5.49
C ASP A 86 -6.00 3.34 5.61
N GLU A 87 -4.96 4.18 5.56
CA GLU A 87 -5.09 5.64 5.51
C GLU A 87 -5.76 6.14 4.21
N LEU A 88 -5.34 5.60 3.06
CA LEU A 88 -5.92 5.93 1.76
C LEU A 88 -7.41 5.59 1.73
N LEU A 89 -7.81 4.40 2.21
CA LEU A 89 -9.21 3.99 2.29
C LEU A 89 -10.05 4.92 3.19
N ARG A 90 -9.48 5.35 4.31
CA ARG A 90 -10.10 6.32 5.21
C ARG A 90 -10.28 7.67 4.53
N SER A 91 -9.21 8.18 3.92
CA SER A 91 -9.16 9.44 3.19
C SER A 91 -10.18 9.49 2.03
N THR A 92 -10.24 8.43 1.21
CA THR A 92 -11.23 8.30 0.12
C THR A 92 -12.67 8.33 0.64
N LYS A 93 -12.94 7.64 1.77
CA LYS A 93 -14.27 7.62 2.39
C LYS A 93 -14.68 9.01 2.89
N GLU A 94 -13.77 9.74 3.52
CA GLU A 94 -13.99 11.10 4.00
C GLU A 94 -14.29 12.04 2.81
N LYS A 95 -13.50 12.00 1.73
CA LYS A 95 -13.76 12.82 0.53
C LYS A 95 -15.09 12.50 -0.15
N ARG A 96 -15.45 11.22 -0.25
CA ARG A 96 -16.78 10.82 -0.78
C ARG A 96 -17.92 11.36 0.07
N GLN A 97 -17.75 11.42 1.39
CA GLN A 97 -18.75 12.04 2.26
C GLN A 97 -18.82 13.56 2.04
N LEU A 98 -17.67 14.22 1.90
CA LEU A 98 -17.63 15.65 1.59
C LEU A 98 -18.33 15.97 0.27
N ILE A 99 -18.10 15.18 -0.79
CA ILE A 99 -18.80 15.32 -2.07
C ILE A 99 -20.32 15.29 -1.88
N ARG A 100 -20.84 14.31 -1.13
CA ARG A 100 -22.28 14.23 -0.83
C ARG A 100 -22.79 15.49 -0.13
N ASN A 101 -22.09 15.93 0.92
CA ASN A 101 -22.48 17.13 1.68
C ASN A 101 -22.52 18.38 0.79
N TYR A 102 -21.53 18.57 -0.09
CA TYR A 102 -21.49 19.70 -1.01
C TYR A 102 -22.52 19.60 -2.14
N GLN A 103 -22.99 18.41 -2.51
CA GLN A 103 -24.06 18.23 -3.48
C GLN A 103 -25.45 18.53 -2.88
N GLU A 104 -25.63 18.29 -1.58
CA GLU A 104 -26.87 18.52 -0.83
C GLU A 104 -27.07 19.98 -0.37
N MET A 105 -25.99 20.78 -0.33
CA MET A 105 -26.01 22.23 -0.08
C MET A 105 -26.49 23.03 -1.28
#